data_AF-A0A9P0QTC0-F1
#
_entry.id   AF-A0A9P0QTC0-F1
#
_cell.length_a   1.000
_cell.length_b   1.000
_cell.length_c   1.000
_cell.angle_alpha   90.00
_cell.angle_beta   90.00
_cell.angle_gamma   90.00
#
_symmetry.space_group_name_H-M   'P 1'
#
loop_
_entity.id
_entity.type
_entity.pdbx_description
1 polymer ?
#
loop_
_entity_poly.entity_id
_entity_poly.type
_entity_poly.pdbx_seq_one_letter_code
_entity_poly.pdbx_strand_id
1 'polypeptide(L)'
;MSIPIAIPSQIKDFLGHIDKHPVADLFVLSEFEKHSGLPRSYAVIVAGIVYLATVFSNVGGIGELLSNISGFLVPAYYSLHALGTSTTKDDTQLLTYWVVFAFLNVIEFWSSAILYWIPFYWLFKTIGLLFLATPSTGAADLVYTNILHPLAHKHVIPQLKEE
;
A
#
# COMPACT_ATOMS: atom_id res chain seq x y z
N MET A 1 19.65 -25.66 -25.76
CA MET A 1 19.38 -27.03 -25.25
C MET A 1 18.13 -26.95 -24.40
N SER A 2 16.96 -27.20 -24.98
CA SER A 2 15.66 -27.13 -24.29
C SER A 2 15.49 -28.40 -23.45
N ILE A 3 15.49 -28.26 -22.13
CA ILE A 3 15.16 -29.36 -21.21
C ILE A 3 13.70 -29.75 -21.51
N PRO A 4 13.41 -30.98 -21.97
CA PRO A 4 12.04 -31.39 -22.23
C PRO A 4 11.38 -31.68 -20.89
N ILE A 5 10.81 -30.64 -20.28
CA ILE A 5 9.90 -30.81 -19.16
C ILE A 5 8.66 -31.52 -19.74
N ALA A 6 8.45 -32.78 -19.35
CA ALA A 6 7.28 -33.54 -19.76
C ALA A 6 6.05 -32.99 -19.02
N ILE A 7 5.40 -32.00 -19.61
CA ILE A 7 4.18 -31.39 -19.07
C ILE A 7 3.01 -32.35 -19.34
N PRO A 8 2.21 -32.71 -18.31
CA PRO A 8 0.99 -33.50 -18.47
C PRO A 8 0.08 -32.90 -19.55
N SER A 9 -0.56 -33.75 -20.36
CA SER A 9 -1.42 -33.32 -21.48
C SER A 9 -2.50 -32.32 -21.05
N GLN A 10 -3.09 -32.52 -19.88
CA GLN A 10 -4.08 -31.62 -19.29
C GLN A 10 -3.56 -30.19 -19.09
N ILE A 11 -2.32 -30.04 -18.63
CA ILE A 11 -1.71 -28.73 -18.43
C ILE A 11 -1.40 -28.11 -19.80
N LYS A 12 -0.94 -28.91 -20.76
CA LYS A 12 -0.69 -28.43 -22.13
C LYS A 12 -1.96 -27.90 -22.80
N ASP A 13 -3.08 -28.58 -22.63
CA ASP A 13 -4.38 -28.16 -23.16
C ASP A 13 -4.89 -26.87 -22.49
N PHE A 14 -4.65 -26.73 -21.18
CA PHE A 14 -4.97 -25.50 -20.43
C PHE A 14 -4.10 -24.31 -20.86
N LEU A 15 -2.78 -24.51 -20.99
CA LEU A 15 -1.85 -23.49 -21.48
C LEU A 15 -2.25 -23.02 -22.89
N GLY A 16 -2.60 -23.96 -23.76
CA GLY A 16 -3.07 -23.67 -25.11
C GLY A 16 -4.39 -22.89 -25.15
N HIS A 17 -5.23 -23.00 -24.12
CA HIS A 17 -6.42 -22.13 -24.00
C HIS A 17 -6.05 -20.71 -23.55
N ILE A 18 -5.09 -20.56 -22.64
CA ILE A 18 -4.61 -19.25 -22.18
C ILE A 18 -3.97 -18.49 -23.34
N ASP A 19 -3.13 -19.16 -24.14
CA ASP A 19 -2.42 -18.54 -25.27
C ASP A 19 -3.38 -18.08 -26.39
N LYS A 20 -4.58 -18.66 -26.48
CA LYS A 20 -5.63 -18.26 -27.45
C LYS A 20 -6.55 -17.16 -26.91
N HIS A 21 -6.45 -16.81 -25.64
CA HIS A 21 -7.34 -15.84 -25.02
C HIS A 21 -6.92 -14.40 -25.41
N PRO A 22 -7.84 -13.46 -25.65
CA PRO A 22 -7.50 -12.08 -26.03
C PRO A 22 -6.59 -11.35 -25.03
N VAL A 23 -6.61 -11.77 -23.77
CA VAL A 23 -5.75 -11.23 -22.70
C VAL A 23 -4.28 -11.58 -22.95
N ALA A 24 -3.99 -12.67 -23.66
CA ALA A 24 -2.62 -13.01 -24.09
C ALA A 24 -2.08 -12.07 -25.17
N ASP A 25 -2.92 -11.28 -25.84
CA ASP A 25 -2.48 -10.27 -26.83
C ASP A 25 -2.14 -8.91 -26.21
N LEU A 26 -2.12 -8.80 -24.88
CA LEU A 26 -1.59 -7.62 -24.20
C LEU A 26 -0.16 -7.34 -24.68
N PHE A 27 0.12 -6.07 -25.00
CA PHE A 27 1.43 -5.59 -25.47
C PHE A 27 2.58 -6.13 -24.60
N VAL A 28 2.41 -6.09 -23.28
CA VAL A 28 3.41 -6.57 -22.30
C VAL A 28 3.73 -8.06 -22.48
N LEU A 29 2.74 -8.89 -22.78
CA LEU A 29 2.93 -10.33 -22.97
C LEU A 29 3.56 -10.64 -24.33
N SER A 30 3.23 -9.86 -25.37
CA SER A 30 3.86 -9.98 -26.69
C SER A 30 5.34 -9.58 -26.68
N GLU A 31 5.68 -8.53 -25.92
CA GLU A 31 7.08 -8.11 -25.76
C GLU A 31 7.86 -9.13 -24.94
N PHE A 32 7.23 -9.69 -23.90
CA PHE A 32 7.80 -10.80 -23.12
C PHE A 32 8.12 -12.01 -23.99
N GLU A 33 7.19 -12.47 -24.83
CA GLU A 33 7.40 -13.61 -25.72
C GLU A 33 8.53 -13.33 -26.71
N LYS A 34 8.55 -12.13 -27.30
CA LYS A 34 9.59 -11.72 -28.26
C LYS A 34 10.98 -11.69 -27.64
N HIS A 35 11.12 -11.24 -26.40
CA HIS A 35 12.41 -11.15 -25.72
C HIS A 35 12.87 -12.48 -25.09
N SER A 36 11.95 -13.24 -24.50
CA SER A 36 12.27 -14.47 -23.75
C SER A 36 12.22 -15.73 -24.61
N GLY A 37 11.49 -15.70 -25.73
CA GLY A 37 11.17 -16.87 -26.55
C GLY A 37 10.24 -17.88 -25.85
N LEU A 38 9.63 -17.52 -24.71
CA LEU A 38 8.74 -18.38 -23.94
C LEU A 38 7.26 -18.10 -24.26
N PRO A 39 6.37 -19.11 -24.18
CA PRO A 39 4.94 -18.92 -24.37
C PRO A 39 4.36 -17.93 -23.36
N ARG A 40 3.37 -17.13 -23.78
CA ARG A 40 2.74 -16.08 -22.97
C ARG A 40 2.04 -16.65 -21.74
N SER A 41 1.48 -17.85 -21.85
CA SER A 41 0.86 -18.61 -20.75
C SER A 41 1.79 -18.78 -19.54
N TYR A 42 3.10 -18.90 -19.74
CA TYR A 42 4.06 -18.97 -18.63
C TYR A 42 4.12 -17.66 -17.85
N ALA A 43 4.18 -16.52 -18.53
CA ALA A 43 4.16 -15.21 -17.87
C ALA A 43 2.87 -14.98 -17.10
N VAL A 44 1.72 -15.39 -17.66
CA VAL A 44 0.40 -15.29 -16.99
C VAL A 44 0.37 -16.12 -15.71
N ILE A 45 0.85 -17.38 -15.77
CA ILE A 45 0.90 -18.25 -14.60
C ILE A 45 1.84 -17.70 -13.53
N VAL A 46 3.04 -17.28 -13.92
CA VAL A 46 4.01 -16.70 -12.99
C VAL A 46 3.43 -15.44 -12.33
N ALA A 47 2.82 -14.55 -13.11
CA ALA A 47 2.17 -13.36 -12.57
C ALA A 47 1.02 -13.71 -11.61
N GLY A 48 0.21 -14.72 -11.93
CA GLY A 48 -0.84 -15.23 -11.05
C GLY A 48 -0.30 -15.79 -9.74
N ILE A 49 0.77 -16.59 -9.78
CA ILE A 49 1.44 -17.12 -8.59
C ILE A 49 2.02 -15.99 -7.75
N VAL A 50 2.71 -15.03 -8.36
CA VAL A 50 3.28 -13.87 -7.67
C VAL A 50 2.18 -13.05 -7.00
N TYR A 51 1.08 -12.77 -7.72
CA TYR A 51 -0.07 -12.07 -7.17
C TYR A 51 -0.65 -12.80 -5.96
N LEU A 52 -0.91 -14.10 -6.08
CA LEU A 52 -1.46 -14.91 -4.98
C LEU A 52 -0.49 -14.97 -3.80
N ALA A 53 0.83 -15.06 -4.04
CA ALA A 53 1.82 -15.06 -2.98
C ALA A 53 1.85 -13.72 -2.23
N THR A 54 1.78 -12.59 -2.94
CA THR A 54 1.73 -11.27 -2.32
C THR A 54 0.43 -11.05 -1.54
N VAL A 55 -0.71 -11.48 -2.08
CA VAL A 55 -2.01 -11.41 -1.38
C VAL A 55 -2.02 -12.33 -0.15
N PHE A 56 -1.47 -13.53 -0.26
CA PHE A 56 -1.31 -14.45 0.88
C PHE A 56 -0.44 -13.83 1.99
N SER A 57 0.62 -13.10 1.62
CA SER A 57 1.43 -12.34 2.57
C SER A 57 0.64 -11.26 3.33
N ASN A 58 -0.46 -10.75 2.78
CA ASN A 58 -1.34 -9.83 3.50
C ASN A 58 -2.16 -10.56 4.59
N VAL A 59 -2.52 -11.83 4.37
CA VAL A 59 -3.38 -12.64 5.26
C VAL A 59 -2.64 -13.15 6.50
N GLY A 60 -1.30 -13.16 6.47
CA GLY A 60 -0.46 -13.60 7.60
C GLY A 60 -0.14 -12.54 8.66
N GLY A 61 -0.66 -11.32 8.55
CA GLY A 61 -0.49 -10.25 9.55
C GLY A 61 0.90 -9.62 9.66
N ILE A 62 1.92 -10.11 8.94
CA ILE A 62 3.29 -9.57 8.98
C ILE A 62 3.33 -8.13 8.45
N GLY A 63 2.67 -7.87 7.32
CA GLY A 63 2.60 -6.52 6.75
C GLY A 63 1.86 -5.53 7.65
N GLU A 64 0.78 -5.98 8.28
CA GLU A 64 0.01 -5.21 9.25
C GLU A 64 0.85 -4.87 10.49
N LEU A 65 1.59 -5.85 11.02
CA LEU A 65 2.49 -5.65 12.15
C LEU A 65 3.56 -4.59 11.84
N LEU A 66 4.23 -4.71 10.69
CA LEU A 66 5.25 -3.74 10.26
C LEU A 66 4.65 -2.34 10.10
N SER A 67 3.48 -2.25 9.47
CA SER A 67 2.79 -0.99 9.28
C SER A 67 2.40 -0.35 10.61
N ASN A 68 1.87 -1.11 11.56
CA ASN A 68 1.49 -0.62 12.87
C ASN A 68 2.73 -0.17 13.66
N ILE A 69 3.79 -0.99 13.68
CA ILE A 69 5.05 -0.62 14.34
C ILE A 69 5.59 0.70 13.77
N SER A 70 5.63 0.85 12.45
CA SER A 70 6.12 2.09 11.82
C SER A 70 5.22 3.29 12.12
N GLY A 71 3.89 3.11 12.08
CA GLY A 71 2.91 4.16 12.33
C GLY A 71 2.80 4.57 13.79
N PHE A 72 3.21 3.73 14.73
CA PHE A 72 3.17 4.04 16.16
C PHE A 72 4.54 4.37 16.74
N LEU A 73 5.55 3.52 16.55
CA LEU A 73 6.83 3.66 17.27
C LEU A 73 7.68 4.83 16.78
N VAL A 74 7.74 5.07 15.47
CA VAL A 74 8.53 6.17 14.90
C VAL A 74 8.02 7.53 15.38
N PRO A 75 6.74 7.89 15.19
CA PRO A 75 6.22 9.16 15.70
C PRO A 75 6.18 9.21 17.22
N ALA A 76 6.01 8.08 17.92
CA ALA A 76 6.11 8.06 19.39
C ALA A 76 7.52 8.42 19.88
N TYR A 77 8.57 7.89 19.23
CA TYR A 77 9.96 8.26 19.53
C TYR A 77 10.20 9.76 19.35
N TYR A 78 9.75 10.32 18.22
CA TYR A 78 9.85 11.77 18.00
C TYR A 78 9.01 12.58 18.99
N SER A 79 7.84 12.09 19.39
CA SER A 79 7.00 12.72 20.41
C SER A 79 7.69 12.76 21.77
N LEU A 80 8.33 11.68 22.19
CA LEU A 80 9.10 11.65 23.44
C LEU A 80 10.27 12.64 23.41
N HIS A 81 10.94 12.76 22.26
CA HIS A 81 11.99 13.76 22.07
C HIS A 81 11.44 15.19 22.14
N ALA A 82 10.33 15.47 21.46
CA ALA A 82 9.69 16.79 21.43
C ALA A 82 9.26 17.26 22.83
N LEU A 83 8.76 16.35 23.68
CA LEU A 83 8.41 16.64 25.08
C LEU A 83 9.59 17.15 25.93
N GLY A 84 10.82 16.84 25.54
CA GLY A 84 12.02 17.35 26.20
C GLY A 84 12.48 18.73 25.72
N THR A 85 11.84 19.28 24.67
CA THR A 85 12.21 20.56 24.06
C THR A 85 11.26 21.68 24.47
N SER A 86 11.71 22.93 24.36
CA SER A 86 10.88 24.10 24.69
C SER A 86 10.13 24.67 23.48
N THR A 87 10.23 24.02 22.31
CA THR A 87 9.74 24.55 21.03
C THR A 87 8.43 23.90 20.63
N THR A 88 7.40 24.70 20.37
CA THR A 88 6.04 24.23 20.03
C THR A 88 5.84 23.80 18.58
N LYS A 89 6.83 24.06 17.72
CA LYS A 89 6.75 23.77 16.28
C LYS A 89 6.70 22.25 16.03
N ASP A 90 7.55 21.51 16.73
CA ASP A 90 7.65 20.05 16.60
C ASP A 90 6.39 19.38 17.15
N ASP A 91 5.83 19.91 18.25
CA ASP A 91 4.57 19.43 18.84
C ASP A 91 3.40 19.56 17.88
N THR A 92 3.28 20.71 17.19
CA THR A 92 2.18 20.96 16.25
C THR A 92 2.24 19.97 15.09
N GLN A 93 3.43 19.73 14.54
CA GLN A 93 3.61 18.83 13.41
C GLN A 93 3.33 17.37 13.78
N LEU A 94 3.77 16.94 14.96
CA LEU A 94 3.46 15.61 15.48
C LEU A 94 1.96 15.44 15.72
N LEU A 95 1.28 16.45 16.28
CA LEU A 95 -0.16 16.40 16.45
C LEU A 95 -0.88 16.34 15.10
N THR A 96 -0.44 17.10 14.10
CA THR A 96 -0.97 17.00 12.73
C THR A 96 -0.83 15.58 12.19
N TYR A 97 0.34 14.96 12.37
CA TYR A 97 0.55 13.56 12.00
C TYR A 97 -0.45 12.64 12.68
N TRP A 98 -0.63 12.73 14.00
CA TRP A 98 -1.55 11.87 14.75
C TRP A 98 -3.00 12.01 14.27
N VAL A 99 -3.43 13.23 13.93
CA VAL A 99 -4.78 13.47 13.37
C VAL A 99 -4.92 12.84 11.97
N VAL A 100 -3.92 13.02 11.09
CA VAL A 100 -3.91 12.40 9.75
C VAL A 100 -3.89 10.87 9.86
N PHE A 101 -3.05 10.33 10.74
CA PHE A 101 -2.93 8.91 11.00
C PHE A 101 -4.27 8.32 11.47
N ALA A 102 -4.93 8.94 12.44
CA ALA A 102 -6.23 8.49 12.93
C ALA A 102 -7.28 8.46 11.80
N PHE A 103 -7.34 9.52 10.99
CA PHE A 103 -8.27 9.60 9.87
C PHE A 103 -8.03 8.49 8.82
N LEU A 104 -6.77 8.25 8.44
CA LEU A 104 -6.42 7.20 7.49
C LEU A 104 -6.81 5.81 8.01
N ASN A 105 -6.56 5.52 9.29
CA ASN A 105 -6.95 4.23 9.88
C ASN A 105 -8.47 4.02 9.93
N VAL A 106 -9.26 5.09 10.12
CA VAL A 106 -10.73 5.00 10.06
C VAL A 106 -11.18 4.64 8.65
N ILE A 107 -10.66 5.31 7.61
CA ILE A 107 -11.00 4.98 6.21
C ILE A 107 -10.60 3.54 5.88
N GLU A 108 -9.43 3.13 6.34
CA GLU A 108 -8.90 1.79 6.12
C GLU A 108 -9.76 0.72 6.78
N PHE A 109 -10.27 0.95 7.99
CA PHE A 109 -11.17 0.00 8.65
C PHE A 109 -12.38 -0.33 7.76
N TRP A 110 -13.00 0.69 7.16
CA TRP A 110 -14.13 0.54 6.24
C TRP A 110 -13.77 -0.14 4.91
N SER A 111 -12.52 -0.01 4.47
CA SER A 111 -12.05 -0.56 3.19
C SER A 111 -11.19 -1.82 3.31
N SER A 112 -10.96 -2.30 4.54
CA SER A 112 -10.07 -3.41 4.89
C SER A 112 -10.27 -4.64 4.01
N ALA A 113 -11.52 -5.08 3.83
CA ALA A 113 -11.86 -6.24 3.01
C ALA A 113 -11.38 -6.13 1.56
N ILE A 114 -11.41 -4.92 0.97
CA ILE A 114 -10.96 -4.65 -0.39
C ILE A 114 -9.43 -4.59 -0.42
N LEU A 115 -8.83 -3.94 0.57
CA LEU A 115 -7.39 -3.70 0.65
C LEU A 115 -6.57 -5.00 0.80
N TYR A 116 -7.13 -6.03 1.43
CA TYR A 116 -6.48 -7.35 1.52
C TYR A 116 -6.20 -7.98 0.15
N TRP A 117 -7.01 -7.70 -0.88
CA TRP A 117 -6.82 -8.21 -2.23
C TRP A 117 -5.80 -7.40 -3.05
N ILE A 118 -5.41 -6.21 -2.57
CA ILE A 118 -4.43 -5.38 -3.25
C ILE A 118 -3.02 -5.87 -2.91
N PRO A 119 -2.23 -6.32 -3.89
CA PRO A 119 -0.86 -6.75 -3.64
C PRO A 119 -0.01 -5.57 -3.17
N PHE A 120 0.91 -5.82 -2.24
CA PHE A 120 1.82 -4.83 -1.65
C PHE A 120 1.15 -3.69 -0.88
N TYR A 121 -0.14 -3.79 -0.55
CA TYR A 121 -0.86 -2.76 0.21
C TYR A 121 -0.11 -2.32 1.49
N TRP A 122 0.23 -3.29 2.35
CA TRP A 122 0.92 -3.02 3.62
C TRP A 122 2.30 -2.39 3.45
N LEU A 123 3.00 -2.72 2.36
CA LEU A 123 4.30 -2.12 2.04
C LEU A 123 4.13 -0.63 1.72
N PHE A 124 3.19 -0.30 0.83
CA PHE A 124 2.90 1.09 0.47
C PHE A 124 2.37 1.89 1.65
N LYS A 125 1.49 1.29 2.47
CA LYS A 125 1.01 1.91 3.71
C LYS A 125 2.17 2.23 4.64
N THR A 126 3.07 1.27 4.89
CA THR A 126 4.26 1.46 5.75
C THR A 126 5.14 2.61 5.25
N ILE A 127 5.45 2.63 3.95
CA ILE A 127 6.25 3.71 3.33
C ILE A 127 5.54 5.06 3.48
N GLY A 128 4.23 5.10 3.20
CA GLY A 128 3.41 6.31 3.36
C GLY A 128 3.39 6.83 4.80
N LEU A 129 3.26 5.94 5.79
CA LEU A 129 3.29 6.29 7.21
C LEU A 129 4.65 6.85 7.64
N LEU A 130 5.74 6.24 7.19
CA LEU A 130 7.10 6.74 7.46
C LEU A 130 7.33 8.11 6.80
N PHE A 131 6.84 8.29 5.57
CA PHE A 131 6.92 9.56 4.87
C PHE A 131 6.14 10.66 5.58
N LEU A 132 4.94 10.35 6.09
CA LEU A 132 4.11 11.27 6.89
C LEU A 132 4.72 11.57 8.27
N ALA A 133 5.34 10.57 8.90
CA ALA A 133 5.93 10.71 10.23
C ALA A 133 7.25 11.50 10.23
N THR A 134 7.86 11.72 9.06
CA THR A 134 9.14 12.42 8.93
C THR A 134 8.92 13.94 8.97
N PRO A 135 9.39 14.66 10.01
CA PRO A 135 9.09 16.10 10.16
C PRO A 135 9.66 16.97 9.02
N SER A 136 10.78 16.56 8.41
CA SER A 136 11.41 17.34 7.34
C SER A 136 10.65 17.33 6.01
N THR A 137 9.70 16.41 5.80
CA THR A 137 8.95 16.30 4.54
C THR A 137 7.73 17.22 4.49
N GLY A 138 7.19 17.64 5.64
CA GLY A 138 5.95 18.40 5.73
C GLY A 138 4.72 17.65 5.19
N ALA A 139 4.82 16.34 4.98
CA ALA A 139 3.80 15.57 4.29
C ALA A 139 2.47 15.50 5.08
N ALA A 140 2.55 15.37 6.41
CA ALA A 140 1.36 15.40 7.26
C ALA A 140 0.61 16.74 7.18
N ASP A 141 1.34 17.86 7.14
CA ASP A 141 0.75 19.20 7.02
C ASP A 141 0.07 19.40 5.67
N LEU A 142 0.65 18.87 4.59
CA LEU A 142 0.01 18.89 3.26
C LEU A 142 -1.32 18.13 3.26
N VAL A 143 -1.37 16.94 3.86
CA VAL A 143 -2.62 16.17 3.95
C VAL A 143 -3.64 16.89 4.82
N TYR A 144 -3.20 17.44 5.95
CA TYR A 144 -4.07 18.18 6.85
C TYR A 144 -4.67 19.41 6.19
N THR A 145 -3.85 20.29 5.61
CA THR A 145 -4.30 21.55 5.01
C THR A 145 -5.23 21.35 3.82
N ASN A 146 -5.00 20.32 2.99
CA ASN A 146 -5.79 20.09 1.79
C ASN A 146 -7.07 19.26 2.03
N ILE A 147 -7.03 18.33 2.98
CA ILE A 147 -8.13 17.36 3.17
C ILE A 147 -8.86 17.61 4.50
N LEU A 148 -8.12 17.61 5.60
CA LEU A 148 -8.74 17.62 6.94
C LEU A 148 -9.17 19.01 7.39
N HIS A 149 -8.41 20.05 7.07
CA HIS A 149 -8.71 21.42 7.46
C HIS A 149 -10.05 21.91 6.87
N PRO A 150 -10.37 21.71 5.58
CA PRO A 150 -11.70 22.03 5.04
C PRO A 150 -12.83 21.24 5.72
N LEU A 151 -12.61 19.96 6.03
CA LEU A 151 -13.60 19.11 6.68
C LEU A 151 -13.85 19.55 8.14
N ALA A 152 -12.79 19.86 8.88
CA ALA A 152 -12.86 20.34 10.26
C ALA A 152 -13.45 21.75 10.35
N HIS A 153 -13.08 22.65 9.43
CA HIS A 153 -13.63 24.01 9.40
C HIS A 153 -15.13 24.03 9.07
N LYS A 154 -15.62 23.04 8.34
CA LYS A 154 -17.05 22.94 8.02
C LYS A 154 -17.89 22.40 9.19
N HIS A 155 -17.33 21.56 10.07
CA HIS A 155 -18.12 20.80 11.05
C HIS A 155 -17.73 21.00 12.52
N VAL A 156 -16.51 21.46 12.81
CA VAL A 156 -15.95 21.52 14.18
C VAL A 156 -15.62 22.96 14.60
N ILE A 157 -14.84 23.68 13.80
CA ILE A 157 -14.34 25.02 14.15
C ILE A 157 -15.43 26.10 14.32
N PRO A 158 -16.56 26.09 13.57
CA PRO A 158 -17.63 27.08 13.77
C PRO A 158 -18.26 27.00 15.16
N GLN A 159 -18.29 25.81 15.77
CA GLN A 159 -18.95 25.59 17.06
C GLN A 159 -18.12 26.09 18.26
N LEU A 160 -16.80 26.26 18.09
CA LEU A 160 -15.91 26.75 19.14
C LEU A 160 -15.91 28.28 19.30
N LYS A 161 -16.57 29.01 18.39
CA LYS A 161 -16.70 30.47 18.47
C LYS A 161 -18.02 30.94 19.11
N GLU A 162 -18.93 30.01 19.41
CA GLU A 162 -20.24 30.30 19.99
C GLU A 162 -20.34 29.99 21.50
N GLU A 163 -19.27 29.46 22.11
CA GLU A 163 -19.09 29.34 23.58
C GLU A 163 -18.19 30.45 24.13
#